data_AF-A0AB34BGA0-F1
#
_entry.id   AF-A0AB34BGA0-F1
#
_cell.length_a   1.000
_cell.length_b   1.000
_cell.length_c   1.000
_cell.angle_alpha   90.00
_cell.angle_beta   90.00
_cell.angle_gamma   90.00
#
_symmetry.space_group_name_H-M   'P 1'
#
loop_
_entity.id
_entity.type
_entity.pdbx_description
1 polymer ?
#
loop_
_entity_poly.entity_id
_entity_poly.type
_entity_poly.pdbx_seq_one_letter_code
_entity_poly.pdbx_strand_id
1 'polypeptide(L)' 'LGMTCDPVCGLVQIPCIERNAYAAARALDANLYSAFTDGMHRVSFDKVVQVMKQTGHDLPSLYKETSEGGLAKDYKQM' A
#
# COMPACT_ATOMS: atom_id res chain seq x y z
N LEU A 1 5.06 1.94 -0.16
CA LEU A 1 5.99 0.82 -0.43
C LEU A 1 5.79 -0.21 0.68
N GLY A 2 5.73 -1.51 0.35
CA GLY A 2 5.59 -2.57 1.36
C GLY A 2 4.19 -2.71 1.99
N MET A 3 3.15 -2.21 1.33
CA MET A 3 1.77 -2.45 1.79
C MET A 3 1.40 -3.91 1.54
N THR A 4 1.03 -4.64 2.58
CA THR A 4 0.58 -6.03 2.53
C THR A 4 -0.84 -6.13 1.94
N CYS A 5 -1.21 -7.28 1.38
CA CYS A 5 -2.52 -7.50 0.79
C CYS A 5 -3.20 -8.70 1.44
N ASP A 6 -3.90 -8.48 2.55
CA ASP A 6 -4.43 -9.55 3.39
C ASP A 6 -5.79 -9.14 3.95
N PRO A 7 -6.82 -9.13 3.08
CA PRO A 7 -8.11 -8.53 3.39
C PRO A 7 -8.97 -9.42 4.28
N VAL A 8 -9.86 -8.79 5.05
CA VAL A 8 -10.80 -9.49 5.94
C VAL A 8 -11.65 -10.47 5.15
N CYS A 9 -11.67 -11.73 5.59
CA CYS A 9 -12.40 -12.83 4.95
C CYS A 9 -12.05 -13.05 3.46
N GLY A 10 -10.91 -12.55 2.97
CA GLY A 10 -10.56 -12.61 1.54
C GLY A 10 -11.39 -11.71 0.64
N LEU A 11 -12.14 -10.74 1.19
CA LEU A 11 -13.07 -9.90 0.45
C LEU A 11 -12.46 -8.55 0.08
N VAL A 12 -12.81 -8.03 -1.10
CA VAL A 12 -12.40 -6.69 -1.56
C VAL A 12 -13.27 -5.60 -0.90
N GLN A 13 -13.26 -5.56 0.42
CA GLN A 13 -14.03 -4.64 1.25
C GLN A 13 -13.09 -3.96 2.24
N ILE A 14 -12.64 -4.70 3.26
CA ILE A 14 -11.77 -4.18 4.32
C ILE A 14 -10.38 -4.84 4.17
N PRO A 15 -9.27 -4.08 4.05
CA PRO A 15 -9.18 -2.62 4.07
C PRO A 15 -9.19 -1.93 2.68
N CYS A 16 -9.71 -2.62 1.66
CA CYS A 16 -9.59 -2.19 0.26
C CYS A 16 -10.28 -0.84 -0.02
N ILE A 17 -11.46 -0.61 0.56
CA ILE A 17 -12.27 0.59 0.30
C ILE A 17 -11.60 1.83 0.91
N GLU A 18 -11.19 1.77 2.17
CA GLU A 18 -10.50 2.87 2.84
C GLU A 18 -9.11 3.15 2.24
N ARG A 19 -8.42 2.11 1.74
CA ARG A 19 -7.15 2.28 1.01
C ARG A 19 -7.34 3.08 -0.28
N ASN A 20 -8.44 2.87 -1.00
CA ASN A 20 -8.74 3.67 -2.20
C ASN A 20 -8.98 5.15 -1.86
N ALA A 21 -9.80 5.42 -0.83
CA ALA A 21 -10.05 6.79 -0.37
C ALA A 21 -8.74 7.49 0.07
N TYR A 22 -7.90 6.78 0.83
CA TYR A 22 -6.61 7.30 1.28
C TYR A 22 -5.64 7.55 0.11
N ALA A 23 -5.57 6.62 -0.85
CA ALA A 23 -4.71 6.75 -2.02
C ALA A 23 -5.09 7.94 -2.90
N ALA A 24 -6.40 8.19 -3.09
CA ALA A 24 -6.88 9.35 -3.83
C ALA A 24 -6.47 10.68 -3.17
N ALA A 25 -6.61 10.79 -1.84
CA ALA A 25 -6.17 11.96 -1.11
C ALA A 25 -4.65 12.17 -1.22
N ARG A 26 -3.86 11.11 -1.02
CA ARG A 26 -2.40 11.17 -1.16
C ARG A 26 -1.92 11.51 -2.56
N ALA A 27 -2.64 11.08 -3.60
CA ALA A 27 -2.32 11.45 -4.99
C ALA A 27 -2.50 12.95 -5.22
N LEU A 28 -3.59 13.54 -4.71
CA LEU A 28 -3.82 14.99 -4.77
C LEU A 28 -2.74 15.76 -4.00
N ASP A 29 -2.45 15.33 -2.77
CA ASP A 29 -1.43 15.97 -1.94
C ASP A 29 -0.03 15.91 -2.58
N ALA A 30 0.34 14.76 -3.17
CA ALA A 30 1.61 14.61 -3.86
C ALA A 30 1.71 15.49 -5.12
N ASN A 31 0.61 15.66 -5.86
CA ASN A 31 0.55 16.56 -7.01
C ASN A 31 0.67 18.03 -6.60
N LEU A 32 -0.03 18.45 -5.54
CA LEU A 32 0.10 19.80 -5.02
C LEU A 32 1.54 20.04 -4.54
N TYR A 33 2.10 19.10 -3.78
CA TYR A 33 3.47 19.20 -3.32
C TYR A 33 4.45 19.32 -4.49
N SER A 34 4.33 18.48 -5.52
CA SER A 34 5.23 18.52 -6.67
C SER A 34 5.10 19.79 -7.51
N ALA A 35 3.90 20.36 -7.60
CA ALA A 35 3.63 21.59 -8.34
C ALA A 35 4.19 22.85 -7.65
N PHE A 36 4.26 22.86 -6.32
CA PHE A 36 4.65 24.03 -5.53
C PHE A 36 6.02 23.91 -4.84
N THR A 37 6.71 22.76 -4.94
CA THR A 37 8.05 22.56 -4.36
C THR A 37 9.17 23.14 -5.25
N ASP A 38 10.39 23.23 -4.70
CA ASP A 38 11.60 23.70 -5.38
C ASP A 38 12.25 22.63 -6.28
N GLY A 39 11.68 21.41 -6.30
CA GLY A 39 12.13 20.29 -7.12
C GLY A 39 13.32 19.53 -6.55
N MET A 40 13.86 19.93 -5.38
CA MET A 40 15.00 19.28 -4.75
C MET A 40 14.60 18.05 -3.95
N HIS A 41 13.41 18.06 -3.35
CA HIS A 41 12.90 16.94 -2.55
C HIS A 41 12.29 15.83 -3.42
N ARG A 42 13.15 15.15 -4.19
CA ARG A 42 12.73 14.07 -5.10
C ARG A 42 13.66 12.85 -5.03
N VAL A 43 13.06 11.69 -5.24
CA VAL A 43 13.76 10.43 -5.54
C VAL A 43 13.33 10.01 -6.94
N SER A 44 14.26 9.53 -7.77
CA SER A 44 13.93 9.06 -9.12
C SER A 44 12.88 7.95 -9.09
N PHE A 45 11.94 7.98 -10.02
CA PHE A 45 10.90 6.95 -10.14
C PHE A 45 11.50 5.53 -10.24
N ASP A 46 12.54 5.33 -11.05
CA ASP A 46 13.19 4.03 -11.22
C ASP A 46 13.71 3.45 -9.90
N LYS A 47 14.27 4.31 -9.04
CA LYS A 47 14.73 3.89 -7.71
C LYS A 47 13.55 3.46 -6.83
N VAL A 48 12.44 4.19 -6.88
CA VAL A 48 11.21 3.83 -6.15
C VAL A 48 10.68 2.48 -6.64
N VAL A 49 10.65 2.24 -7.94
CA VAL A 49 10.21 0.96 -8.53
C VAL A 49 11.14 -0.19 -8.15
N GLN A 50 12.46 0.03 -8.19
CA GLN A 50 13.44 -0.96 -7.77
C GLN A 50 13.23 -1.36 -6.30
N VAL A 51 13.06 -0.38 -5.42
CA VAL A 51 12.79 -0.64 -3.99
C VAL A 51 11.45 -1.33 -3.82
N MET A 52 10.40 -0.91 -4.54
CA MET A 52 9.08 -1.56 -4.51
C MET A 52 9.15 -3.04 -4.85
N LYS A 53 9.90 -3.39 -5.90
CA LYS A 53 10.12 -4.78 -6.31
C LYS A 53 10.85 -5.58 -5.24
N GLN A 54 11.94 -5.02 -4.69
CA GLN A 54 12.70 -5.68 -3.64
C GLN A 54 11.84 -5.92 -2.39
N THR A 55 11.12 -4.89 -1.92
CA THR A 55 10.20 -5.02 -0.79
C THR A 55 9.10 -6.05 -1.04
N GLY A 56 8.54 -6.11 -2.26
CA GLY A 56 7.56 -7.12 -2.65
C GLY A 56 8.09 -8.55 -2.61
N HIS A 57 9.36 -8.74 -2.98
CA HIS A 57 10.04 -10.02 -2.92
C HIS A 57 10.30 -10.44 -1.46
N ASP A 58 10.74 -9.50 -0.62
CA ASP A 58 11.12 -9.75 0.77
C ASP A 58 9.92 -9.90 1.72
N LEU A 59 8.73 -9.50 1.28
CA LEU A 59 7.48 -9.74 1.99
C LEU A 59 7.28 -11.26 2.20
N PRO A 60 7.09 -11.74 3.45
CA PRO A 60 6.76 -13.13 3.73
C PRO A 60 5.47 -13.55 3.01
N SER A 61 5.38 -14.81 2.58
CA SER A 61 4.19 -15.33 1.88
C SER A 61 2.88 -15.13 2.66
N LEU A 62 2.94 -15.26 4.00
CA LEU A 62 1.79 -15.07 4.90
C LEU A 62 1.12 -13.70 4.80
N TYR A 63 1.86 -12.65 4.42
CA TYR A 63 1.35 -11.27 4.36
C TYR A 63 1.07 -10.80 2.93
N LYS A 64 1.06 -11.74 1.98
CA LYS A 64 0.58 -11.53 0.61
C LYS A 64 -0.91 -11.92 0.54
N GLU A 65 -1.43 -12.09 -0.68
CA GLU A 65 -2.84 -12.40 -0.98
C GLU A 65 -3.27 -13.82 -0.55
N THR A 66 -3.07 -14.17 0.71
CA THR A 66 -3.44 -15.48 1.26
C THR A 66 -4.71 -15.43 2.07
N SER A 67 -5.05 -14.27 2.68
CA SER A 67 -6.18 -14.15 3.62
C SER A 67 -6.01 -15.00 4.88
N GLU A 68 -4.78 -15.42 5.17
CA GLU A 68 -4.40 -16.30 6.29
C GLU A 68 -3.58 -15.56 7.38
N GLY A 69 -3.20 -14.31 7.14
CA GLY A 69 -2.39 -13.51 8.05
C GLY A 69 -3.11 -12.24 8.53
N GLY A 70 -2.34 -11.31 9.09
CA GLY A 70 -2.74 -9.91 9.22
C GLY A 70 -4.16 -9.67 9.76
N LEU A 71 -4.90 -8.77 9.11
CA LEU A 71 -6.29 -8.46 9.48
C LEU A 71 -7.23 -9.65 9.26
N ALA A 72 -6.96 -10.47 8.24
CA ALA A 72 -7.80 -11.62 7.92
C ALA A 72 -7.81 -12.67 9.04
N LYS A 73 -6.66 -12.91 9.67
CA LYS A 73 -6.49 -13.84 10.78
C LYS A 73 -7.09 -13.33 12.09
N ASP A 74 -6.93 -12.04 12.38
CA ASP A 74 -7.33 -11.46 13.67
C ASP A 74 -8.82 -11.05 13.69
N TYR A 75 -9.48 -10.95 12.54
CA TYR A 75 -10.89 -10.59 12.46
C TYR A 75 -11.79 -11.77 12.87
N LYS A 76 -12.56 -11.57 13.95
CA LYS A 76 -13.66 -12.47 14.33
C LYS A 76 -14.98 -11.79 13.98
N GLN A 77 -15.78 -12.47 13.17
CA GLN A 77 -17.13 -12.03 12.85
C GLN A 77 -17.93 -12.02 14.16
N MET A 78 -18.40 -10.83 14.56
CA MET A 78 -19.25 -10.63 15.74
C MET A 78 -20.64 -11.21 15.51
#